data_AF-A0A0L6UBG0-F1
#
_entry.id   AF-A0A0L6UBG0-F1
#
_cell.length_a   1.000
_cell.length_b   1.000
_cell.length_c   1.000
_cell.angle_alpha   90.00
_cell.angle_beta   90.00
_cell.angle_gamma   90.00
#
_symmetry.space_group_name_H-M   'P 1'
#
loop_
_entity.id
_entity.type
_entity.pdbx_description
1 polymer ?
#
loop_
_entity_poly.entity_id
_entity_poly.type
_entity_poly.pdbx_seq_one_letter_code
_entity_poly.pdbx_strand_id
1 'polypeptide(L)'
;IRFTTTWGIRTALTMVEPPNPGLKNSLGYENLMDLEWVKANNKTPEYRKMSAWTMIIMSSEQDIYNAMENLANACGEKSIIRLCDKLFSLLNCSYVPGASLAEHLISFRKNYTTLKTSIVSNPGFMTVSTGLAAALLLRSLHQDNSLNSLVQSLYDIKPLTFEKVYDRLLIEETCKESATAETILFQSASKIQQIFRRSTSK
;
A
#
# COMPACT_ATOMS: atom_id res chain seq x y z
N ILE A 1 2.60 15.63 5.80
CA ILE A 1 1.43 15.73 4.88
C ILE A 1 0.38 14.76 5.40
N ARG A 2 -0.68 15.28 6.04
CA ARG A 2 -1.79 14.49 6.57
C ARG A 2 -2.75 14.20 5.42
N PHE A 3 -2.84 12.95 4.98
CA PHE A 3 -3.93 12.54 4.09
C PHE A 3 -5.15 12.20 4.95
N THR A 4 -5.99 13.21 5.17
CA THR A 4 -7.35 13.04 5.67
C THR A 4 -8.15 12.26 4.64
N THR A 5 -8.52 11.03 4.99
CA THR A 5 -9.31 10.09 4.20
C THR A 5 -10.79 10.50 4.15
N THR A 6 -11.06 11.70 3.66
CA THR A 6 -12.40 12.22 3.39
C THR A 6 -12.84 12.00 1.95
N TRP A 7 -12.06 11.33 1.10
CA TRP A 7 -12.40 11.19 -0.33
C TRP A 7 -12.98 9.82 -0.71
N GLY A 8 -12.54 8.71 -0.09
CA GLY A 8 -13.11 7.38 -0.37
C GLY A 8 -14.51 7.18 0.22
N ILE A 9 -14.74 7.74 1.41
CA ILE A 9 -16.06 7.76 2.04
C ILE A 9 -16.98 8.74 1.32
N ARG A 10 -16.45 9.86 0.80
CA ARG A 10 -17.26 10.89 0.14
C ARG A 10 -17.82 10.43 -1.21
N THR A 11 -17.21 9.51 -1.95
CA THR A 11 -17.87 8.96 -3.16
C THR A 11 -19.01 7.98 -2.81
N ALA A 12 -18.93 7.30 -1.66
CA ALA A 12 -20.06 6.53 -1.12
C ALA A 12 -21.10 7.41 -0.39
N LEU A 13 -20.70 8.59 0.14
CA LEU A 13 -21.56 9.57 0.81
C LEU A 13 -22.14 10.65 -0.11
N THR A 14 -21.60 10.90 -1.31
CA THR A 14 -22.17 11.88 -2.26
C THR A 14 -23.37 11.34 -3.02
N MET A 15 -23.72 10.07 -2.82
CA MET A 15 -25.04 9.52 -3.15
C MET A 15 -26.00 9.48 -1.95
N VAL A 16 -25.70 10.26 -0.91
CA VAL A 16 -26.48 10.36 0.33
C VAL A 16 -26.82 11.83 0.55
N GLU A 17 -27.91 12.29 -0.06
CA GLU A 17 -28.65 13.39 0.56
C GLU A 17 -29.31 12.87 1.85
N PRO A 18 -29.26 13.62 2.96
CA PRO A 18 -30.01 13.26 4.14
C PRO A 18 -31.52 13.36 3.85
N PRO A 19 -32.35 12.53 4.50
CA PRO A 19 -33.79 12.72 4.41
C PRO A 19 -34.15 14.08 5.01
N ASN A 20 -35.09 14.73 4.32
CA ASN A 20 -35.77 15.98 4.67
C ASN A 20 -35.91 16.20 6.19
N PRO A 21 -35.58 17.37 6.78
CA PRO A 21 -35.56 17.59 8.24
C PRO A 21 -36.94 17.63 8.91
N GLY A 22 -37.97 17.07 8.27
CA GLY A 22 -39.35 17.10 8.70
C GLY A 22 -39.94 15.73 8.96
N LEU A 23 -39.27 14.81 9.67
CA LEU A 23 -39.96 13.67 10.28
C LEU A 23 -39.19 13.11 11.48
N LYS A 24 -39.76 13.39 12.65
CA LYS A 24 -39.36 12.85 13.95
C LYS A 24 -39.77 11.36 14.02
N ASN A 25 -38.83 10.52 14.44
CA ASN A 25 -39.04 9.25 15.14
C ASN A 25 -39.37 8.00 14.30
N SER A 26 -38.51 7.63 13.35
CA SER A 26 -38.17 6.24 13.02
C SER A 26 -36.98 6.26 12.05
N LEU A 27 -36.17 5.20 12.00
CA LEU A 27 -35.00 5.12 11.12
C LEU A 27 -35.32 5.08 9.61
N GLY A 28 -36.52 5.49 9.16
CA GLY A 28 -36.88 5.62 7.74
C GLY A 28 -37.05 4.28 6.99
N TYR A 29 -37.09 3.17 7.72
CA TYR A 29 -37.22 1.81 7.16
C TYR A 29 -38.64 1.24 7.25
N GLU A 30 -39.64 2.05 7.60
CA GLU A 30 -41.05 1.62 7.74
C GLU A 30 -41.58 0.97 6.46
N ASN A 31 -41.11 1.45 5.31
CA ASN A 31 -41.48 0.93 3.98
C ASN A 31 -41.09 -0.55 3.77
N LEU A 32 -40.06 -1.07 4.45
CA LEU A 32 -39.71 -2.50 4.39
C LEU A 32 -40.75 -3.38 5.11
N MET A 33 -41.52 -2.79 6.02
CA MET A 33 -42.61 -3.47 6.75
C MET A 33 -43.96 -3.35 6.01
N ASP A 34 -44.02 -2.53 4.96
CA ASP A 34 -45.19 -2.41 4.07
C ASP A 34 -45.10 -3.41 2.91
N LEU A 35 -45.93 -4.43 2.96
CA LEU A 35 -45.96 -5.51 1.97
C LEU A 35 -46.32 -5.03 0.55
N GLU A 36 -47.16 -4.00 0.43
CA GLU A 36 -47.54 -3.46 -0.89
C GLU A 36 -46.38 -2.67 -1.49
N TRP A 37 -45.68 -1.89 -0.67
CA TRP A 37 -44.49 -1.17 -1.09
C TRP A 37 -43.37 -2.14 -1.51
N VAL A 38 -43.12 -3.19 -0.74
CA VAL A 38 -42.11 -4.22 -1.07
C VAL A 38 -42.43 -4.90 -2.40
N LYS A 39 -43.69 -5.26 -2.66
CA LYS A 39 -44.08 -5.88 -3.93
C LYS A 39 -43.85 -4.96 -5.13
N ALA A 40 -44.13 -3.67 -4.97
CA ALA A 40 -43.94 -2.67 -6.03
C ALA A 40 -42.46 -2.33 -6.25
N ASN A 41 -41.64 -2.39 -5.20
CA ASN A 41 -40.27 -1.89 -5.23
C ASN A 41 -39.18 -2.97 -5.17
N ASN A 42 -39.51 -4.26 -5.10
CA ASN A 42 -38.53 -5.33 -4.90
C ASN A 42 -37.40 -5.42 -5.94
N LYS A 43 -37.56 -4.80 -7.11
CA LYS A 43 -36.56 -4.72 -8.19
C LYS A 43 -35.80 -3.38 -8.21
N THR A 44 -36.22 -2.39 -7.43
CA THR A 44 -35.59 -1.07 -7.43
C THR A 44 -34.23 -1.12 -6.73
N PRO A 45 -33.29 -0.24 -7.12
CA PRO A 45 -32.03 -0.04 -6.39
C PRO A 45 -32.25 0.31 -4.91
N GLU A 46 -33.28 1.10 -4.61
CA GLU A 46 -33.61 1.59 -3.27
C GLU A 46 -34.01 0.45 -2.34
N TYR A 47 -34.87 -0.47 -2.81
CA TYR A 47 -35.25 -1.66 -2.04
C TYR A 47 -34.06 -2.57 -1.76
N ARG A 48 -33.21 -2.82 -2.77
CA ARG A 48 -31.99 -3.63 -2.60
C ARG A 48 -31.02 -3.03 -1.60
N LYS A 49 -30.90 -1.70 -1.58
CA LYS A 49 -30.09 -0.97 -0.60
C LYS A 49 -30.66 -1.14 0.80
N MET A 50 -31.96 -0.93 0.99
CA MET A 50 -32.61 -1.08 2.28
C MET A 50 -32.56 -2.52 2.81
N SER A 51 -32.86 -3.52 1.98
CA SER A 51 -32.86 -4.93 2.41
C SER A 51 -31.45 -5.45 2.77
N ALA A 52 -30.41 -5.01 2.06
CA ALA A 52 -29.02 -5.31 2.41
C ALA A 52 -28.63 -4.70 3.76
N TRP A 53 -29.00 -3.44 4.01
CA TRP A 53 -28.78 -2.79 5.32
C TRP A 53 -29.52 -3.50 6.46
N THR A 54 -30.78 -3.89 6.23
CA THR A 54 -31.57 -4.61 7.23
C THR A 54 -31.01 -6.01 7.50
N MET A 55 -30.53 -6.74 6.49
CA MET A 55 -29.83 -8.01 6.71
C MET A 55 -28.56 -7.85 7.55
N ILE A 56 -27.79 -6.77 7.34
CA ILE A 56 -26.59 -6.48 8.15
C ILE A 56 -26.97 -6.20 9.61
N ILE A 57 -28.05 -5.44 9.85
CA ILE A 57 -28.53 -5.10 11.19
C ILE A 57 -29.15 -6.31 11.89
N MET A 58 -29.96 -7.11 11.19
CA MET A 58 -30.64 -8.29 11.74
C MET A 58 -29.71 -9.48 12.00
N SER A 59 -28.55 -9.53 11.34
CA SER A 59 -27.57 -10.60 11.55
C SER A 59 -26.67 -10.37 12.77
N SER A 60 -26.83 -9.26 13.50
CA SER A 60 -26.08 -8.99 14.72
C SER A 60 -27.03 -8.69 15.89
N GLU A 61 -27.18 -9.65 16.81
CA GLU A 61 -27.80 -9.38 18.12
C GLU A 61 -26.89 -8.53 19.04
N GLN A 62 -25.68 -8.18 18.61
CA GLN A 62 -24.76 -7.32 19.36
C GLN A 62 -24.02 -6.35 18.45
N ASP A 63 -24.01 -5.09 18.89
CA ASP A 63 -23.12 -3.97 18.53
C ASP A 63 -22.75 -3.82 17.04
N ILE A 64 -23.16 -2.70 16.44
CA ILE A 64 -22.88 -2.35 15.04
C ILE A 64 -21.37 -2.43 14.72
N TYR A 65 -20.50 -2.18 15.70
CA TYR A 65 -19.06 -2.35 15.55
C TYR A 65 -18.64 -3.81 15.37
N ASN A 66 -19.23 -4.75 16.12
CA ASN A 66 -19.00 -6.18 15.93
C ASN A 66 -19.59 -6.69 14.62
N ALA A 67 -20.73 -6.16 14.17
CA ALA A 67 -21.29 -6.49 12.87
C ALA A 67 -20.36 -6.05 11.72
N MET A 68 -19.80 -4.84 11.81
CA MET A 68 -18.81 -4.33 10.86
C MET A 68 -17.48 -5.08 10.92
N GLU A 69 -17.03 -5.48 12.11
CA GLU A 69 -15.84 -6.31 12.30
C GLU A 69 -16.04 -7.73 11.74
N ASN A 70 -17.20 -8.34 11.98
CA ASN A 70 -17.58 -9.64 11.43
C ASN A 70 -17.73 -9.58 9.90
N LEU A 71 -18.27 -8.50 9.35
CA LEU A 71 -18.31 -8.26 7.90
C LEU A 71 -16.90 -8.08 7.34
N ALA A 72 -16.03 -7.31 8.00
CA ALA A 72 -14.63 -7.15 7.61
C ALA A 72 -13.85 -8.48 7.70
N ASN A 73 -14.15 -9.32 8.67
CA ASN A 73 -13.58 -10.66 8.85
C ASN A 73 -14.13 -11.66 7.82
N ALA A 74 -15.43 -11.63 7.52
CA ALA A 74 -16.07 -12.45 6.49
C ALA A 74 -15.61 -12.04 5.08
N CYS A 75 -15.36 -10.76 4.84
CA CYS A 75 -14.75 -10.26 3.62
C CYS A 75 -13.23 -10.54 3.56
N GLY A 76 -12.56 -10.82 4.69
CA GLY A 76 -11.21 -11.38 4.74
C GLY A 76 -10.15 -10.63 3.90
N GLU A 77 -9.15 -11.36 3.39
CA GLU A 77 -8.20 -10.86 2.37
C GLU A 77 -8.85 -10.53 1.01
N LYS A 78 -10.14 -10.81 0.87
CA LYS A 78 -10.96 -10.48 -0.31
C LYS A 78 -11.65 -9.12 -0.20
N SER A 79 -11.44 -8.39 0.91
CA SER A 79 -11.95 -7.03 1.04
C SER A 79 -11.16 -6.09 0.13
N ILE A 80 -11.88 -5.39 -0.75
CA ILE A 80 -11.34 -4.32 -1.60
C ILE A 80 -10.61 -3.27 -0.76
N ILE A 81 -11.08 -3.01 0.46
CA ILE A 81 -10.45 -2.03 1.38
C ILE A 81 -9.04 -2.48 1.73
N ARG A 82 -8.84 -3.75 2.14
CA ARG A 82 -7.51 -4.29 2.44
C ARG A 82 -6.58 -4.31 1.22
N LEU A 83 -7.13 -4.55 0.04
CA LEU A 83 -6.38 -4.48 -1.21
C LEU A 83 -5.90 -3.03 -1.47
N CYS A 84 -6.78 -2.05 -1.28
CA CYS A 84 -6.44 -0.63 -1.39
C CYS A 84 -5.38 -0.21 -0.35
N ASP A 85 -5.45 -0.70 0.88
CA ASP A 85 -4.45 -0.42 1.93
C ASP A 85 -3.07 -0.97 1.54
N LYS A 86 -3.02 -2.18 0.97
CA LYS A 86 -1.78 -2.79 0.46
C LYS A 86 -1.21 -1.99 -0.72
N LEU A 87 -2.06 -1.52 -1.64
CA LEU A 87 -1.63 -0.65 -2.74
C LEU A 87 -1.11 0.68 -2.21
N PHE A 88 -1.80 1.30 -1.26
CA PHE A 88 -1.39 2.56 -0.65
C PHE A 88 -0.05 2.41 0.09
N SER A 89 0.16 1.30 0.78
CA SER A 89 1.43 0.97 1.43
C SER A 89 2.57 0.85 0.41
N LEU A 90 2.31 0.25 -0.75
CA LEU A 90 3.30 0.16 -1.84
C LEU A 90 3.60 1.54 -2.46
N LEU A 91 2.56 2.35 -2.73
CA LEU A 91 2.68 3.67 -3.34
C LEU A 91 3.42 4.69 -2.45
N ASN A 92 3.27 4.56 -1.14
CA ASN A 92 3.91 5.45 -0.16
C ASN A 92 5.21 4.87 0.40
N CYS A 93 5.64 3.69 -0.07
CA CYS A 93 6.97 3.17 0.24
C CYS A 93 8.00 4.13 -0.38
N SER A 94 8.65 4.91 0.47
CA SER A 94 9.65 5.90 0.08
C SER A 94 10.94 5.59 0.82
N TYR A 95 12.04 5.61 0.09
CA TYR A 95 13.36 5.43 0.65
C TYR A 95 13.74 6.68 1.46
N VAL A 96 14.28 6.44 2.64
CA VAL A 96 14.78 7.51 3.52
C VAL A 96 16.27 7.67 3.23
N PRO A 97 16.75 8.84 2.78
CA PRO A 97 18.16 9.07 2.53
C PRO A 97 19.01 8.76 3.77
N GLY A 98 20.07 7.97 3.59
CA GLY A 98 20.95 7.52 4.67
C GLY A 98 20.51 6.25 5.41
N ALA A 99 19.32 5.70 5.11
CA ALA A 99 18.95 4.35 5.53
C ALA A 99 19.62 3.28 4.63
N SER A 100 19.53 2.01 5.00
CA SER A 100 20.02 0.92 4.14
C SER A 100 19.11 0.77 2.91
N LEU A 101 19.71 0.78 1.71
CA LEU A 101 18.97 0.51 0.48
C LEU A 101 18.50 -0.94 0.46
N ALA A 102 19.32 -1.89 0.94
CA ALA A 102 18.93 -3.29 1.07
C ALA A 102 17.66 -3.49 1.92
N GLU A 103 17.58 -2.85 3.08
CA GLU A 103 16.37 -2.92 3.94
C GLU A 103 15.13 -2.35 3.24
N HIS A 104 15.30 -1.23 2.52
CA HIS A 104 14.23 -0.64 1.72
C HIS A 104 13.75 -1.57 0.60
N LEU A 105 14.68 -2.20 -0.13
CA LEU A 105 14.36 -3.18 -1.17
C LEU A 105 13.58 -4.37 -0.61
N ILE A 106 14.01 -4.93 0.53
CA ILE A 106 13.32 -6.03 1.20
C ILE A 106 11.90 -5.62 1.59
N SER A 107 11.74 -4.43 2.18
CA SER A 107 10.45 -3.88 2.57
C SER A 107 9.52 -3.69 1.37
N PHE A 108 10.03 -3.09 0.29
CA PHE A 108 9.28 -2.89 -0.95
C PHE A 108 8.84 -4.23 -1.55
N ARG A 109 9.75 -5.20 -1.66
CA ARG A 109 9.45 -6.54 -2.19
C ARG A 109 8.37 -7.23 -1.37
N LYS A 110 8.47 -7.18 -0.04
CA LYS A 110 7.45 -7.73 0.86
C LYS A 110 6.07 -7.12 0.58
N ASN A 111 5.98 -5.78 0.53
CA ASN A 111 4.73 -5.09 0.23
C ASN A 111 4.16 -5.46 -1.14
N TYR A 112 5.02 -5.54 -2.16
CA TYR A 112 4.63 -5.95 -3.51
C TYR A 112 4.13 -7.40 -3.56
N THR A 113 4.81 -8.34 -2.89
CA THR A 113 4.36 -9.73 -2.80
C THR A 113 3.01 -9.82 -2.08
N THR A 114 2.83 -9.12 -0.96
CA THR A 114 1.58 -9.10 -0.22
C THR A 114 0.42 -8.53 -1.03
N LEU A 115 0.66 -7.49 -1.84
CA LEU A 115 -0.32 -6.95 -2.78
C LEU A 115 -0.65 -7.96 -3.87
N LYS A 116 0.36 -8.58 -4.49
CA LYS A 116 0.20 -9.57 -5.56
C LYS A 116 -0.65 -10.76 -5.10
N THR A 117 -0.42 -11.26 -3.89
CA THR A 117 -1.23 -12.33 -3.30
C THR A 117 -2.70 -11.91 -3.16
N SER A 118 -2.98 -10.69 -2.66
CA SER A 118 -4.36 -10.21 -2.57
C SER A 118 -5.03 -9.96 -3.92
N ILE A 119 -4.28 -9.59 -4.96
CA ILE A 119 -4.82 -9.49 -6.32
C ILE A 119 -5.30 -10.87 -6.79
N VAL A 120 -4.52 -11.93 -6.55
CA VAL A 120 -4.92 -13.30 -6.90
C VAL A 120 -6.20 -13.71 -6.16
N SER A 121 -6.38 -13.28 -4.91
CA SER A 121 -7.61 -13.51 -4.15
C SER A 121 -8.82 -12.71 -4.65
N ASN A 122 -8.62 -11.70 -5.50
CA ASN A 122 -9.64 -10.78 -6.03
C ASN A 122 -9.53 -10.62 -7.56
N PRO A 123 -9.79 -11.68 -8.34
CA PRO A 123 -9.61 -11.66 -9.78
C PRO A 123 -10.52 -10.61 -10.44
N GLY A 124 -9.98 -9.89 -11.43
CA GLY A 124 -10.73 -8.90 -12.21
C GLY A 124 -10.83 -7.50 -11.58
N PHE A 125 -10.41 -7.31 -10.33
CA PHE A 125 -10.45 -5.99 -9.68
C PHE A 125 -9.27 -5.09 -10.08
N MET A 126 -8.06 -5.63 -10.07
CA MET A 126 -6.83 -4.89 -10.36
C MET A 126 -5.76 -5.82 -10.90
N THR A 127 -4.86 -5.30 -11.72
CA THR A 127 -3.61 -5.96 -12.08
C THR A 127 -2.45 -4.98 -11.87
N VAL A 128 -1.30 -5.51 -11.43
CA VAL A 128 -0.06 -4.74 -11.34
C VAL A 128 0.93 -5.41 -12.29
N SER A 129 1.28 -4.70 -13.37
CA SER A 129 2.29 -5.18 -14.30
C SER A 129 3.68 -5.13 -13.65
N THR A 130 4.59 -5.98 -14.12
CA THR A 130 5.98 -5.98 -13.64
C THR A 130 6.69 -4.67 -13.94
N GLY A 131 6.33 -3.98 -15.03
CA GLY A 131 6.84 -2.66 -15.37
C GLY A 131 6.31 -1.55 -14.45
N LEU A 132 5.03 -1.62 -14.04
CA LEU A 132 4.49 -0.68 -13.06
C LEU A 132 5.16 -0.85 -11.70
N ALA A 133 5.36 -2.10 -11.25
CA ALA A 133 6.08 -2.38 -10.01
C ALA A 133 7.53 -1.85 -10.06
N ALA A 134 8.22 -1.99 -11.19
CA ALA A 134 9.54 -1.40 -11.41
C ALA A 134 9.53 0.13 -11.33
N ALA A 135 8.57 0.78 -11.99
CA ALA A 135 8.43 2.24 -11.95
C ALA A 135 8.13 2.76 -10.53
N LEU A 136 7.30 2.04 -9.77
CA LEU A 136 7.03 2.37 -8.36
C LEU A 136 8.27 2.19 -7.49
N LEU A 137 9.07 1.15 -7.73
CA LEU A 137 10.34 0.96 -7.04
C LEU A 137 11.31 2.10 -7.34
N LEU A 138 11.49 2.48 -8.60
CA LEU A 138 12.35 3.61 -8.98
C LEU A 138 11.86 4.93 -8.38
N ARG A 139 10.55 5.18 -8.42
CA ARG A 139 9.92 6.34 -7.78
C ARG A 139 10.22 6.39 -6.28
N SER A 140 10.23 5.25 -5.59
CA SER A 140 10.50 5.22 -4.15
C SER A 140 11.86 5.80 -3.77
N LEU A 141 12.82 5.79 -4.70
CA LEU A 141 14.18 6.29 -4.50
C LEU A 141 14.36 7.78 -4.82
N HIS A 142 13.33 8.44 -5.38
CA HIS A 142 13.45 9.79 -5.93
C HIS A 142 13.86 10.87 -4.92
N GLN A 143 13.65 10.64 -3.62
CA GLN A 143 14.02 11.60 -2.57
C GLN A 143 15.54 11.69 -2.36
N ASP A 144 16.31 10.69 -2.78
CA ASP A 144 17.77 10.69 -2.64
C ASP A 144 18.45 11.08 -3.96
N ASN A 145 18.91 12.32 -4.03
CA ASN A 145 19.62 12.84 -5.20
C ASN A 145 20.91 12.08 -5.52
N SER A 146 21.53 11.42 -4.54
CA SER A 146 22.73 10.62 -4.76
C SER A 146 22.45 9.36 -5.61
N LEU A 147 21.20 8.92 -5.65
CA LEU A 147 20.75 7.76 -6.43
C LEU A 147 20.23 8.14 -7.81
N ASN A 148 20.16 9.44 -8.16
CA ASN A 148 19.58 9.87 -9.44
C ASN A 148 20.29 9.26 -10.65
N SER A 149 21.63 9.19 -10.66
CA SER A 149 22.39 8.58 -11.76
C SER A 149 22.07 7.09 -11.92
N LEU A 150 22.00 6.37 -10.81
CA LEU A 150 21.62 4.96 -10.78
C LEU A 150 20.19 4.78 -11.28
N VAL A 151 19.23 5.55 -10.76
CA VAL A 151 17.82 5.51 -11.17
C VAL A 151 17.67 5.76 -12.68
N GLN A 152 18.38 6.75 -13.24
CA GLN A 152 18.37 6.99 -14.68
C GLN A 152 18.90 5.79 -15.48
N SER A 153 20.00 5.17 -15.04
CA SER A 153 20.53 3.97 -15.70
C SER A 153 19.57 2.78 -15.69
N LEU A 154 18.70 2.70 -14.68
CA LEU A 154 17.70 1.63 -14.53
C LEU A 154 16.47 1.85 -15.41
N TYR A 155 16.13 3.10 -15.77
CA TYR A 155 15.04 3.39 -16.71
C TYR A 155 15.30 2.86 -18.12
N ASP A 156 16.56 2.75 -18.52
CA ASP A 156 16.96 2.27 -19.85
C ASP A 156 16.91 0.75 -20.00
N ILE A 157 16.64 0.00 -18.92
CA ILE A 157 16.56 -1.46 -18.96
C ILE A 157 15.38 -1.90 -19.84
N LYS A 158 15.67 -2.73 -20.85
CA LYS A 158 14.67 -3.33 -21.75
C LYS A 158 14.62 -4.86 -21.61
N PRO A 159 13.42 -5.46 -21.44
CA PRO A 159 12.19 -4.83 -20.93
C PRO A 159 12.36 -4.36 -19.48
N LEU A 160 11.66 -3.27 -19.12
CA LEU A 160 11.61 -2.77 -17.75
C LEU A 160 10.74 -3.71 -16.91
N THR A 161 11.37 -4.51 -16.05
CA THR A 161 10.69 -5.45 -15.17
C THR A 161 11.17 -5.29 -13.74
N PHE A 162 10.27 -5.54 -12.78
CA PHE A 162 10.56 -5.45 -11.36
C PHE A 162 11.82 -6.25 -10.97
N GLU A 163 11.91 -7.52 -11.39
CA GLU A 163 13.04 -8.39 -11.04
C GLU A 163 14.39 -7.82 -11.53
N LYS A 164 14.45 -7.35 -12.78
CA LYS A 164 15.69 -6.80 -13.34
C LYS A 164 16.15 -5.53 -12.61
N VAL A 165 15.21 -4.65 -12.26
CA VAL A 165 15.52 -3.43 -11.51
C VAL A 165 15.94 -3.77 -10.09
N TYR A 166 15.21 -4.68 -9.43
CA TYR A 166 15.50 -5.14 -8.08
C TYR A 166 16.89 -5.78 -7.96
N ASP A 167 17.22 -6.70 -8.87
CA ASP A 167 18.52 -7.39 -8.89
C ASP A 167 19.67 -6.40 -9.12
N ARG A 168 19.49 -5.44 -10.04
CA ARG A 168 20.53 -4.45 -10.32
C ARG A 168 20.77 -3.52 -9.12
N LEU A 169 19.72 -3.16 -8.38
CA LEU A 169 19.85 -2.37 -7.15
C LEU A 169 20.57 -3.15 -6.04
N LEU A 170 20.32 -4.45 -5.90
CA LEU A 170 21.05 -5.30 -4.94
C LEU A 170 22.55 -5.41 -5.27
N ILE A 171 22.88 -5.56 -6.56
CA ILE A 171 24.28 -5.60 -7.00
C ILE A 171 24.98 -4.29 -6.66
N GLU A 172 24.34 -3.15 -6.94
CA GLU A 172 24.90 -1.83 -6.66
C GLU A 172 25.17 -1.61 -5.17
N GLU A 173 24.26 -2.06 -4.30
CA GLU A 173 24.46 -2.00 -2.84
C GLU A 173 25.68 -2.84 -2.41
N THR A 174 25.79 -4.07 -2.94
CA THR A 174 26.92 -4.96 -2.64
C THR A 174 28.25 -4.35 -3.09
N CYS A 175 28.28 -3.67 -4.24
CA CYS A 175 29.45 -2.96 -4.73
C CYS A 175 29.83 -1.77 -3.82
N LYS A 176 28.85 -1.00 -3.33
CA LYS A 176 29.10 0.10 -2.38
C LYS A 176 29.66 -0.39 -1.05
N GLU A 177 29.12 -1.47 -0.50
CA GLU A 177 29.63 -2.08 0.73
C GLU A 177 31.09 -2.53 0.57
N SER A 178 31.42 -3.18 -0.56
CA SER A 178 32.79 -3.61 -0.88
C SER A 178 33.76 -2.44 -1.00
N ALA A 179 33.38 -1.38 -1.74
CA ALA A 179 34.23 -0.20 -1.91
C ALA A 179 34.48 0.53 -0.58
N THR A 180 33.49 0.56 0.31
CA THR A 180 33.60 1.16 1.64
C THR A 180 34.54 0.34 2.53
N ALA A 181 34.41 -0.99 2.51
CA ALA A 181 35.27 -1.90 3.25
C ALA A 181 36.74 -1.81 2.80
N GLU A 182 37.00 -1.77 1.49
CA GLU A 182 38.35 -1.61 0.93
C GLU A 182 38.96 -0.26 1.33
N THR A 183 38.18 0.81 1.32
CA THR A 183 38.65 2.15 1.73
C THR A 183 39.05 2.18 3.20
N ILE A 184 38.28 1.55 4.09
CA ILE A 184 38.59 1.45 5.52
C ILE A 184 39.87 0.62 5.75
N LEU A 185 40.03 -0.48 5.03
CA LEU A 185 41.24 -1.30 5.09
C LEU A 185 42.47 -0.53 4.61
N PHE A 186 42.36 0.21 3.50
CA PHE A 186 43.46 1.01 3.00
C PHE A 186 43.83 2.15 3.95
N GLN A 187 42.85 2.86 4.51
CA GLN A 187 43.09 3.92 5.49
C GLN A 187 43.73 3.40 6.77
N SER A 188 43.27 2.27 7.30
CA SER A 188 43.86 1.65 8.50
C SER A 188 45.27 1.15 8.25
N ALA A 189 45.55 0.52 7.12
CA ALA A 189 46.90 0.11 6.71
C ALA A 189 47.85 1.31 6.55
N SER A 190 47.37 2.39 5.94
CA SER A 190 48.12 3.64 5.78
C SER A 190 48.49 4.27 7.13
N LYS A 191 47.55 4.26 8.09
CA LYS A 191 47.73 4.82 9.43
C LYS A 191 48.75 4.02 10.24
N ILE A 192 48.71 2.68 10.14
CA ILE A 192 49.69 1.78 10.78
C ILE A 192 51.09 2.02 10.21
N GLN A 193 51.24 2.19 8.90
CA GLN A 193 52.54 2.50 8.28
C GLN A 193 53.11 3.86 8.74
N GLN A 194 52.27 4.88 8.90
CA GLN A 194 52.73 6.18 9.41
C GLN A 194 53.14 6.13 10.88
N ILE A 195 52.44 5.33 11.70
CA ILE A 195 52.82 5.10 13.11
C ILE A 195 54.17 4.39 13.17
N PHE A 196 54.36 3.33 12.39
CA PHE A 196 55.60 2.55 12.36
C PHE A 196 56.82 3.40 11.94
N ARG A 197 56.66 4.24 10.91
CA ARG A 197 57.71 5.18 10.45
C ARG A 197 58.09 6.25 11.49
N ARG A 198 57.16 6.65 12.38
CA ARG A 198 57.44 7.62 13.45
C ARG A 198 58.18 6.99 14.64
N SER A 199 57.99 5.70 14.88
CA SER A 199 58.67 4.97 15.95
C SER A 199 60.12 4.57 15.63
N THR A 200 60.48 4.42 14.36
CA THR A 200 61.85 4.05 13.92
C THR A 200 62.78 5.25 13.69
N SER A 201 62.30 6.48 13.88
CA SER A 201 63.05 7.72 13.67
C SER A 201 63.51 8.40 14.98
N LYS A 202 63.55 7.65 16.09
CA LYS A 202 64.10 8.09 17.38
C LYS A 202 65.37 7.31 17.71
#